data_AF-A0A9E3IDL6-F1
#
_entry.id   AF-A0A9E3IDL6-F1
#
_cell.length_a   1.000
_cell.length_b   1.000
_cell.length_c   1.000
_cell.angle_alpha   90.00
_cell.angle_beta   90.00
_cell.angle_gamma   90.00
#
_symmetry.space_group_name_H-M   'P 1'
#
loop_
_entity.id
_entity.type
_entity.pdbx_description
1 polymer ?
#
loop_
_entity_poly.entity_id
_entity_poly.type
_entity_poly.pdbx_seq_one_letter_code
_entity_poly.pdbx_strand_id
1 'polypeptide(L)'
;MRIACSSTPEGNVYRFYRTDLDVTAALKPIVPFLLASQVDVIVGREADDPELLMRVGPIQGSDEETLLSVMGRFVTPCPSAAAA
;
A
#
# COMPACT_ATOMS: atom_id res chain seq x y z
N MET A 1 3.17 11.35 3.21
CA MET A 1 3.09 9.87 3.34
C MET A 1 3.91 9.26 2.23
N ARG A 2 4.64 8.17 2.51
CA ARG A 2 5.40 7.41 1.50
C ARG A 2 4.81 6.02 1.37
N ILE A 3 4.66 5.51 0.15
CA ILE A 3 4.20 4.15 -0.10
C ILE A 3 5.32 3.39 -0.80
N ALA A 4 5.85 2.36 -0.16
CA ALA A 4 6.77 1.43 -0.78
C ALA A 4 5.99 0.23 -1.32
N CYS A 5 6.47 -0.33 -2.43
CA CYS A 5 5.90 -1.52 -3.01
C CYS A 5 6.96 -2.63 -3.11
N SER A 6 6.55 -3.86 -2.86
CA SER A 6 7.34 -5.07 -3.14
C SER A 6 6.49 -6.12 -3.85
N SER A 7 7.04 -6.71 -4.90
CA SER A 7 6.39 -7.76 -5.69
C SER A 7 6.57 -9.14 -5.03
N THR A 8 5.51 -9.95 -5.00
CA THR A 8 5.53 -11.37 -4.64
C THR A 8 4.92 -12.21 -5.77
N PRO A 9 5.09 -13.55 -5.78
CA PRO A 9 4.42 -14.42 -6.75
C PRO A 9 2.90 -14.35 -6.71
N GLU A 10 2.31 -13.98 -5.57
CA GLU A 10 0.86 -13.85 -5.38
C GLU A 10 0.31 -12.44 -5.69
N GLY A 11 1.18 -11.43 -5.87
CA GLY A 11 0.80 -10.05 -6.17
C GLY A 11 1.71 -9.02 -5.51
N ASN A 12 1.32 -7.75 -5.57
CA ASN A 12 2.09 -6.65 -5.03
C ASN A 12 1.67 -6.31 -3.60
N VAL A 13 2.66 -6.11 -2.74
CA VAL A 13 2.47 -5.71 -1.33
C VAL A 13 2.87 -4.25 -1.18
N TYR A 14 1.92 -3.45 -0.71
CA TYR A 14 2.06 -2.02 -0.49
C TYR A 14 2.24 -1.73 1.00
N ARG A 15 3.30 -1.02 1.35
CA ARG A 15 3.62 -0.58 2.72
C ARG A 15 3.50 0.93 2.82
N PHE A 16 2.66 1.39 3.75
CA PHE A 16 2.35 2.79 3.96
C PHE A 16 3.16 3.31 5.15
N TYR A 17 4.01 4.30 4.90
CA TYR A 17 4.88 4.92 5.90
C TYR A 17 4.44 6.34 6.23
N ARG A 18 4.43 6.64 7.52
CA ARG A 18 4.23 7.98 8.04
C ARG A 18 5.46 8.84 7.77
N THR A 19 5.33 9.81 6.89
CA THR A 19 6.37 10.83 6.64
C THR A 19 5.93 12.23 7.03
N ASP A 20 4.63 12.47 7.21
CA ASP A 20 4.06 13.81 7.45
C ASP A 20 3.01 13.77 8.57
N LEU A 21 2.70 14.96 9.10
CA LEU A 21 1.69 15.16 10.14
C LEU A 21 0.27 14.78 9.69
N ASP A 22 -0.05 14.96 8.40
CA ASP A 22 -1.43 14.83 7.88
C ASP A 22 -1.73 13.48 7.19
N VAL A 23 -1.19 12.40 7.75
CA VAL A 23 -1.39 11.03 7.25
C VAL A 23 -2.87 10.63 7.14
N THR A 24 -3.71 11.13 8.05
CA THR A 24 -5.15 10.82 8.06
C THR A 24 -5.87 11.36 6.83
N ALA A 25 -5.46 12.54 6.33
CA ALA A 25 -6.00 13.10 5.11
C ALA A 25 -5.62 12.27 3.88
N ALA A 26 -4.41 11.71 3.87
CA ALA A 26 -3.93 10.85 2.78
C ALA A 26 -4.55 9.45 2.79
N LEU A 27 -4.86 8.89 3.96
CA LEU A 27 -5.45 7.55 4.10
C LEU A 27 -6.96 7.52 3.86
N LYS A 28 -7.69 8.58 4.26
CA LYS A 28 -9.16 8.67 4.11
C LYS A 28 -9.72 8.20 2.76
N PRO A 29 -9.20 8.65 1.60
CA PRO A 29 -9.73 8.23 0.30
C PRO A 29 -9.48 6.75 -0.03
N ILE A 30 -8.50 6.11 0.64
CA ILE A 30 -8.08 4.73 0.36
C ILE A 30 -8.93 3.73 1.16
N VAL A 31 -9.42 4.11 2.35
CA VAL A 31 -10.16 3.22 3.27
C VAL A 31 -11.34 2.48 2.60
N PRO A 32 -12.23 3.12 1.82
CA PRO A 32 -13.34 2.40 1.19
C PRO A 32 -12.89 1.30 0.23
N PHE A 33 -11.77 1.49 -0.46
CA PHE A 33 -11.21 0.48 -1.37
C PHE A 33 -10.68 -0.72 -0.59
N LEU A 34 -9.96 -0.47 0.50
CA LEU A 34 -9.45 -1.53 1.37
C LEU A 34 -10.58 -2.38 1.97
N LEU A 35 -11.71 -1.75 2.29
CA LEU A 35 -12.91 -2.46 2.76
C LEU A 35 -13.60 -3.27 1.64
N ALA A 36 -13.47 -2.84 0.39
CA ALA A 36 -14.11 -3.47 -0.76
C ALA A 36 -13.28 -4.62 -1.37
N SER A 37 -11.94 -4.53 -1.35
CA SER A 37 -11.06 -5.45 -2.08
C SER A 37 -10.86 -6.82 -1.42
N GLN A 38 -11.44 -7.07 -0.24
CA GLN A 38 -11.27 -8.32 0.53
C GLN A 38 -9.80 -8.75 0.73
N VAL A 39 -8.86 -7.82 0.59
CA VAL A 39 -7.42 -8.08 0.72
C VAL A 39 -7.04 -8.15 2.19
N ASP A 40 -5.97 -8.86 2.48
CA ASP A 40 -5.36 -8.82 3.80
C ASP A 40 -4.81 -7.41 4.06
N VAL A 41 -5.38 -6.75 5.07
CA VAL A 41 -4.92 -5.45 5.57
C VAL A 41 -4.36 -5.66 6.96
N ILE A 42 -3.06 -5.45 7.11
CA ILE A 42 -2.40 -5.47 8.42
C ILE A 42 -2.21 -4.01 8.83
N VAL A 43 -2.95 -3.62 9.87
CA VAL A 43 -2.83 -2.30 10.50
C VAL A 43 -2.08 -2.44 11.82
N GLY A 44 -0.93 -1.79 11.93
CA GLY A 44 -0.15 -1.84 13.15
C GLY A 44 1.32 -1.54 12.93
N ARG A 45 1.99 -1.17 14.03
CA ARG A 45 3.44 -1.06 14.06
C ARG A 45 4.02 -2.48 14.03
N GLU A 46 4.88 -2.76 13.06
CA GLU A 46 5.83 -3.85 13.25
C GLU A 46 6.84 -3.38 14.32
N ALA A 47 7.24 -4.27 15.23
CA ALA A 47 8.12 -3.90 16.35
C ALA A 47 9.42 -3.22 15.88
N ASP A 48 9.84 -3.51 14.65
CA ASP A 48 11.05 -3.01 14.02
C ASP A 48 10.84 -1.77 13.14
N ASP A 49 9.59 -1.32 12.92
CA ASP A 49 9.31 -0.15 12.06
C ASP A 49 8.18 0.75 12.62
N PRO A 50 8.53 1.81 13.38
CA PRO A 50 7.56 2.72 13.98
C PRO A 50 6.90 3.67 12.98
N GLU A 51 7.44 3.80 11.76
CA GLU A 51 6.88 4.64 10.69
C GLU A 51 5.90 3.86 9.82
N LEU A 52 5.95 2.53 9.82
CA LEU A 52 4.96 1.69 9.17
C LEU A 52 3.58 1.84 9.83
N LEU A 53 2.60 2.24 9.02
CA LEU A 53 1.21 2.41 9.44
C LEU A 53 0.35 1.20 9.07
N MET A 54 0.58 0.69 7.87
CA MET A 54 -0.29 -0.30 7.26
C MET A 54 0.43 -1.03 6.14
N ARG A 55 0.10 -2.32 6.00
CA ARG A 55 0.48 -3.16 4.87
C ARG A 55 -0.79 -3.67 4.19
N VAL A 56 -0.82 -3.58 2.87
CA VAL A 56 -1.95 -4.02 2.04
C VAL A 56 -1.43 -4.98 0.97
N GLY A 57 -2.09 -6.11 0.84
CA GLY A 57 -1.82 -7.09 -0.21
C GLY A 57 -1.34 -8.44 0.32
N PRO A 58 -1.01 -9.37 -0.58
CA PRO A 58 -0.79 -9.18 -2.03
C PRO A 58 -2.04 -8.75 -2.82
N ILE A 59 -1.88 -7.81 -3.77
CA ILE A 59 -2.94 -7.30 -4.66
C ILE A 59 -2.48 -7.40 -6.11
N GLN A 60 -3.39 -7.70 -7.04
CA GLN A 60 -3.10 -7.79 -8.47
C GLN A 60 -4.35 -7.46 -9.30
N GLY A 61 -4.16 -7.19 -10.60
CA GLY A 61 -5.26 -6.98 -11.53
C GLY A 61 -6.05 -5.69 -11.28
N SER A 62 -7.38 -5.73 -11.43
CA SER A 62 -8.24 -4.55 -11.35
C SER A 62 -8.23 -3.84 -9.99
N ASP A 63 -8.00 -4.59 -8.92
CA ASP A 63 -7.93 -4.03 -7.56
C ASP A 63 -6.66 -3.21 -7.37
N GLU A 64 -5.56 -3.65 -7.99
CA GLU A 64 -4.30 -2.93 -7.99
C GLU A 64 -4.38 -1.66 -8.85
N GLU A 65 -4.95 -1.74 -10.06
CA GLU A 65 -5.16 -0.56 -10.91
C GLU A 65 -5.99 0.51 -10.20
N THR A 66 -7.06 0.07 -9.52
CA THR A 66 -7.92 0.94 -8.73
C THR A 66 -7.15 1.57 -7.58
N LEU A 67 -6.40 0.78 -6.81
CA LEU A 67 -5.58 1.30 -5.71
C LEU A 67 -4.55 2.33 -6.22
N LEU A 68 -3.82 2.02 -7.30
CA LEU A 68 -2.84 2.92 -7.90
C LEU A 68 -3.46 4.23 -8.40
N SER A 69 -4.67 4.19 -8.96
CA SER A 69 -5.38 5.40 -9.41
C SER A 69 -5.69 6.38 -8.26
N VAL A 70 -5.90 5.85 -7.05
CA VAL A 70 -6.20 6.63 -5.84
C VAL A 70 -4.92 7.09 -5.14
N MET A 71 -3.89 6.24 -5.13
CA MET A 71 -2.61 6.54 -4.46
C MET A 71 -1.75 7.55 -5.24
N GLY A 72 -1.93 7.67 -6.56
CA GLY A 72 -1.32 8.71 -7.38
C GLY A 72 0.19 8.88 -7.15
N ARG A 73 0.62 10.10 -6.81
CA ARG A 73 2.04 10.48 -6.64
C ARG A 73 2.74 9.95 -5.38
N PHE A 74 2.02 9.28 -4.47
CA PHE A 74 2.59 8.82 -3.20
C PHE A 74 3.29 7.46 -3.33
N VAL A 75 3.14 6.80 -4.48
CA VAL A 75 3.64 5.45 -4.75
C VAL A 75 5.03 5.52 -5.34
N THR A 76 5.96 4.82 -4.70
CA THR A 76 7.22 4.45 -5.36
C THR A 76 6.93 3.29 -6.32
N PRO A 77 7.32 3.35 -7.61
CA PRO A 77 7.04 2.27 -8.55
C PRO A 77 7.49 0.92 -7.99
N CYS A 78 6.63 -0.11 -8.09
CA CYS A 78 7.03 -1.47 -7.75
C CYS A 78 8.19 -1.88 -8.67
N PRO A 79 9.28 -2.47 -8.14
CA PRO A 79 10.22 -3.15 -9.01
C PRO A 79 9.44 -4.26 -9.72
N SER A 80 9.22 -4.09 -11.02
CA SER A 80 8.54 -5.09 -11.83
C SER A 80 9.22 -6.44 -11.58
N ALA A 81 8.44 -7.48 -11.28
CA ALA A 81 8.96 -8.84 -11.08
C ALA A 81 9.72 -9.38 -12.31
N ALA A 82 9.80 -8.62 -13.41
CA ALA A 82 10.56 -8.94 -14.62
C ALA A 82 12.09 -8.73 -14.52
N ALA A 83 12.66 -8.54 -13.34
CA ALA A 83 14.12 -8.47 -13.16
C ALA A 83 14.59 -9.29 -11.96
N ALA A 84 14.45 -10.62 -12.05
CA ALA A 84 15.23 -11.59 -11.29
C ALA A 84 15.45 -12.85 -12.14
#